data_AF-A0A7S4ESF0-F1
#
_entry.id   AF-A0A7S4ESF0-F1
#
_cell.length_a   1.000
_cell.length_b   1.000
_cell.length_c   1.000
_cell.angle_alpha   90.00
_cell.angle_beta   90.00
_cell.angle_gamma   90.00
#
_symmetry.space_group_name_H-M   'P 1'
#
loop_
_entity.id
_entity.type
_entity.pdbx_description
1 polymer ?
#
loop_
_entity_poly.entity_id
_entity_poly.type
_entity_poly.pdbx_seq_one_letter_code
_entity_poly.pdbx_strand_id
1 'polypeptide(L)'
;QGNLLTNCVRESGDHGPFNSWDRVPYITTIRTGSPSIIPAYREIAHNFIIANYASQEAIDTDDGSAYYYTHDNFFAYAANGLKSDFGGHHNHHQHNVYAWVTNCWGRGNGNAFLANTCISNTEKGGFATDCHLPALMVVNETKIYNKHALISVDVCEPTNRVVGGWPKVEDLVKMAESVLDFRPRRLPQLKR
;
A
#
# COMPACT_ATOMS: atom_id res chain seq x y z
N GLN A 1 -5.19 10.63 7.69
CA GLN A 1 -3.99 11.19 7.04
C GLN A 1 -3.04 11.77 8.08
N GLY A 2 -1.72 11.75 7.85
CA GLY A 2 -0.73 12.41 8.71
C GLY A 2 -0.50 11.74 10.06
N ASN A 3 -0.62 10.41 10.12
CA ASN A 3 -0.47 9.64 11.34
C ASN A 3 0.87 8.88 11.36
N LEU A 4 1.40 8.65 12.56
CA LEU A 4 2.38 7.59 12.81
C LEU A 4 1.61 6.38 13.38
N LEU A 5 1.66 5.26 12.68
CA LEU A 5 1.00 4.02 13.08
C LEU A 5 2.03 2.93 13.30
N THR A 6 1.85 2.16 14.37
CA THR A 6 2.65 0.98 14.67
C THR A 6 1.76 -0.07 15.30
N ASN A 7 2.07 -1.34 15.09
CA ASN A 7 1.34 -2.46 15.68
C ASN A 7 2.29 -3.41 16.41
N CYS A 8 1.73 -4.27 17.27
CA CYS A 8 2.43 -5.34 18.00
C CYS A 8 1.63 -6.65 17.91
N VAL A 9 1.29 -7.08 16.70
CA VAL A 9 0.36 -8.20 16.41
C VAL A 9 1.10 -9.53 16.52
N ARG A 10 1.53 -9.87 17.74
CA ARG A 10 2.41 -11.04 17.95
C ARG A 10 1.70 -12.40 17.91
N GLU A 11 0.39 -12.43 18.12
CA GLU A 11 -0.33 -13.70 18.31
C GLU A 11 -1.04 -14.19 17.04
N SER A 12 -1.77 -13.33 16.34
CA SER A 12 -2.53 -13.71 15.14
C SER A 12 -1.70 -13.65 13.86
N GLY A 13 -0.83 -12.65 13.72
CA GLY A 13 -0.05 -12.39 12.51
C GLY A 13 -0.88 -12.11 11.24
N ASP A 14 -2.19 -12.00 11.39
CA ASP A 14 -3.16 -12.00 10.29
C ASP A 14 -3.71 -10.59 10.00
N HIS A 15 -3.00 -9.54 10.44
CA HIS A 15 -3.39 -8.17 10.13
C HIS A 15 -2.30 -7.11 10.25
N GLY A 16 -2.60 -5.92 9.70
CA GLY A 16 -1.77 -4.73 9.74
C GLY A 16 -2.08 -3.72 10.86
N PRO A 17 -1.29 -2.64 10.97
CA PRO A 17 -1.63 -1.46 11.76
C PRO A 17 -2.94 -0.78 11.33
N PHE A 18 -3.28 -0.85 10.04
CA PHE A 18 -4.62 -0.56 9.53
C PHE A 18 -5.23 -1.87 9.04
N ASN A 19 -6.48 -2.11 9.41
CA ASN A 19 -7.27 -3.20 8.87
C ASN A 19 -8.70 -2.72 8.59
N SER A 20 -9.29 -3.22 7.50
CA SER A 20 -10.72 -3.11 7.23
C SER A 20 -11.35 -4.45 6.83
N TRP A 21 -12.62 -4.62 7.23
CA TRP A 21 -13.56 -5.58 6.66
C TRP A 21 -14.80 -4.81 6.22
N ASP A 22 -15.07 -4.75 4.91
CA ASP A 22 -16.26 -4.07 4.44
C ASP A 22 -17.46 -5.01 4.48
N ARG A 23 -18.56 -4.50 5.05
CA ARG A 23 -19.86 -5.13 4.95
C ARG A 23 -20.62 -4.56 3.74
N VAL A 24 -21.79 -5.15 3.46
CA VAL A 24 -22.74 -4.63 2.48
C VAL A 24 -22.91 -3.11 2.69
N PRO A 25 -22.59 -2.28 1.69
CA PRO A 25 -22.56 -0.83 1.85
C PRO A 25 -23.95 -0.26 2.12
N TYR A 26 -23.99 0.76 2.99
CA TYR A 26 -25.19 1.57 3.18
C TYR A 26 -25.51 2.36 1.91
N ILE A 27 -26.80 2.43 1.54
CA ILE A 27 -27.24 3.28 0.42
C ILE A 27 -26.88 4.73 0.75
N THR A 28 -26.08 5.35 -0.11
CA THR A 28 -25.57 6.71 0.05
C THR A 28 -25.61 7.46 -1.28
N THR A 29 -25.64 8.79 -1.22
CA THR A 29 -25.58 9.68 -2.37
C THR A 29 -24.18 10.28 -2.57
N ILE A 30 -23.23 10.04 -1.67
CA ILE A 30 -21.94 10.74 -1.62
C ILE A 30 -21.16 10.61 -2.94
N ARG A 31 -21.16 9.42 -3.57
CA ARG A 31 -20.39 9.19 -4.79
C ARG A 31 -21.05 9.74 -6.05
N THR A 32 -22.35 9.49 -6.22
CA THR A 32 -23.03 9.67 -7.51
C THR A 32 -24.03 10.81 -7.53
N GLY A 33 -24.33 11.40 -6.36
CA GLY A 33 -25.44 12.35 -6.18
C GLY A 33 -26.83 11.69 -6.09
N SER A 34 -26.93 10.38 -6.30
CA SER A 34 -28.18 9.60 -6.28
C SER A 34 -28.04 8.38 -5.36
N PRO A 35 -29.14 7.83 -4.79
CA PRO A 35 -29.07 6.66 -3.92
C PRO A 35 -28.34 5.50 -4.61
N SER A 36 -27.22 5.06 -4.03
CA SER A 36 -26.38 4.00 -4.57
C SER A 36 -25.71 3.20 -3.45
N ILE A 37 -25.44 1.93 -3.72
CA ILE A 37 -24.63 1.06 -2.87
C ILE A 37 -23.12 1.22 -3.14
N ILE A 38 -22.73 2.03 -4.11
CA ILE A 38 -21.32 2.19 -4.47
C ILE A 38 -20.72 3.32 -3.63
N PRO A 39 -19.79 3.05 -2.70
CA PRO A 39 -19.23 4.09 -1.85
C PRO A 39 -18.27 4.99 -2.65
N ALA A 40 -18.10 6.22 -2.17
CA ALA A 40 -17.00 7.08 -2.60
C ALA A 40 -15.67 6.52 -2.09
N TYR A 41 -14.57 6.85 -2.77
CA TYR A 41 -13.24 6.41 -2.34
C TYR A 41 -12.92 6.96 -0.95
N ARG A 42 -12.35 6.10 -0.10
CA ARG A 42 -11.79 6.46 1.21
C ARG A 42 -10.30 6.67 1.06
N GLU A 43 -9.81 7.81 1.52
CA GLU A 43 -8.40 8.17 1.38
C GLU A 43 -7.58 7.77 2.61
N ILE A 44 -6.45 7.11 2.35
CA ILE A 44 -5.41 6.81 3.32
C ILE A 44 -4.13 7.46 2.81
N ALA A 45 -3.75 8.62 3.36
CA ALA A 45 -2.61 9.37 2.83
C ALA A 45 -1.68 10.01 3.86
N HIS A 46 -0.43 10.24 3.47
CA HIS A 46 0.59 10.93 4.27
C HIS A 46 0.84 10.30 5.64
N ASN A 47 0.70 8.97 5.78
CA ASN A 47 0.97 8.28 7.03
C ASN A 47 2.36 7.62 6.99
N PHE A 48 3.03 7.59 8.14
CA PHE A 48 4.17 6.72 8.38
C PHE A 48 3.67 5.50 9.16
N ILE A 49 3.71 4.32 8.55
CA ILE A 49 3.23 3.09 9.16
C ILE A 49 4.37 2.08 9.30
N ILE A 50 4.54 1.54 10.51
CA ILE A 50 5.56 0.54 10.82
C ILE A 50 4.84 -0.78 11.16
N ALA A 51 4.96 -1.77 10.28
CA ALA A 51 4.27 -3.05 10.36
C ALA A 51 5.28 -4.19 10.64
N ASN A 52 5.90 -4.18 11.83
CA ASN A 52 7.08 -5.02 12.11
C ASN A 52 6.76 -6.38 12.78
N TYR A 53 5.67 -6.49 13.53
CA TYR A 53 5.39 -7.68 14.35
C TYR A 53 4.39 -8.58 13.65
N ALA A 54 4.90 -9.51 12.84
CA ALA A 54 4.12 -10.50 12.09
C ALA A 54 2.98 -9.91 11.26
N SER A 55 3.12 -8.67 10.79
CA SER A 55 2.07 -8.01 9.99
C SER A 55 2.00 -8.60 8.59
N GLN A 56 0.79 -8.95 8.15
CA GLN A 56 0.55 -9.37 6.76
C GLN A 56 0.75 -8.16 5.82
N GLU A 57 -0.03 -7.10 5.96
CA GLU A 57 0.14 -5.82 5.24
C GLU A 57 0.29 -4.64 6.22
N ALA A 58 0.75 -3.49 5.71
CA ALA A 58 0.64 -2.24 6.46
C ALA A 58 -0.81 -1.68 6.43
N ILE A 59 -1.46 -1.85 5.27
CA ILE A 59 -2.87 -1.54 5.01
C ILE A 59 -3.53 -2.86 4.60
N ASP A 60 -4.21 -3.48 5.55
CA ASP A 60 -4.84 -4.78 5.37
C ASP A 60 -6.33 -4.61 5.02
N THR A 61 -6.63 -4.63 3.73
CA THR A 61 -8.01 -4.55 3.20
C THR A 61 -8.61 -5.93 3.02
N ASP A 62 -9.10 -6.51 4.11
CA ASP A 62 -9.65 -7.87 4.16
C ASP A 62 -11.14 -7.93 3.77
N ASP A 63 -11.73 -9.13 3.74
CA ASP A 63 -13.08 -9.50 3.22
C ASP A 63 -13.91 -8.36 2.61
N GLY A 64 -13.97 -8.32 1.29
CA GLY A 64 -14.83 -7.39 0.53
C GLY A 64 -14.42 -5.92 0.60
N SER A 65 -13.31 -5.59 1.26
CA SER A 65 -12.81 -4.21 1.35
C SER A 65 -12.55 -3.58 -0.01
N ALA A 66 -13.20 -2.44 -0.26
CA ALA A 66 -13.20 -1.82 -1.57
C ALA A 66 -13.18 -0.29 -1.56
N TYR A 67 -12.78 0.29 -2.69
CA TYR A 67 -12.77 1.75 -2.88
C TYR A 67 -11.88 2.46 -1.85
N TYR A 68 -10.67 1.96 -1.67
CA TYR A 68 -9.60 2.65 -0.95
C TYR A 68 -8.65 3.32 -1.93
N TYR A 69 -8.35 4.59 -1.67
CA TYR A 69 -7.30 5.31 -2.36
C TYR A 69 -6.17 5.58 -1.36
N THR A 70 -5.16 4.73 -1.43
CA THR A 70 -4.00 4.74 -0.52
C THR A 70 -2.85 5.44 -1.23
N HIS A 71 -2.50 6.66 -0.83
CA HIS A 71 -1.49 7.42 -1.56
C HIS A 71 -0.55 8.22 -0.68
N ASP A 72 0.68 8.44 -1.18
CA ASP A 72 1.68 9.25 -0.50
C ASP A 72 1.94 8.80 0.96
N ASN A 73 2.01 7.50 1.22
CA ASN A 73 2.38 6.96 2.53
C ASN A 73 3.80 6.39 2.51
N PHE A 74 4.42 6.35 3.69
CA PHE A 74 5.65 5.59 3.91
C PHE A 74 5.33 4.36 4.77
N PHE A 75 5.47 3.17 4.20
CA PHE A 75 5.28 1.90 4.87
C PHE A 75 6.64 1.27 5.17
N ALA A 76 6.92 0.94 6.43
CA ALA A 76 8.11 0.22 6.82
C ALA A 76 7.74 -1.18 7.31
N TYR A 77 8.31 -2.19 6.63
CA TYR A 77 8.05 -3.61 6.83
C TYR A 77 6.60 -4.01 6.49
N ALA A 78 6.44 -5.29 6.16
CA ALA A 78 5.20 -6.08 6.05
C ALA A 78 5.55 -7.34 5.24
N ALA A 79 4.72 -8.38 5.33
CA ALA A 79 4.82 -9.50 4.39
C ALA A 79 4.40 -9.07 2.98
N ASN A 80 3.33 -8.29 2.85
CA ASN A 80 2.75 -7.88 1.58
C ASN A 80 2.47 -6.37 1.55
N GLY A 81 2.36 -5.82 0.35
CA GLY A 81 1.97 -4.43 0.09
C GLY A 81 0.50 -4.31 -0.25
N LEU A 82 0.18 -4.09 -1.53
CA LEU A 82 -1.22 -4.05 -1.99
C LEU A 82 -1.87 -5.43 -1.81
N LYS A 83 -2.74 -5.55 -0.80
CA LYS A 83 -3.62 -6.70 -0.60
C LYS A 83 -4.61 -6.82 -1.73
N SER A 84 -4.89 -8.06 -2.14
CA SER A 84 -5.71 -8.33 -3.33
C SER A 84 -6.47 -9.65 -3.29
N ASP A 85 -6.50 -10.30 -2.12
CA ASP A 85 -7.23 -11.53 -1.83
C ASP A 85 -8.55 -11.21 -1.11
N PHE A 86 -9.32 -12.25 -0.76
CA PHE A 86 -10.56 -12.16 0.01
C PHE A 86 -11.66 -11.24 -0.59
N GLY A 87 -11.69 -11.15 -1.92
CA GLY A 87 -12.76 -10.44 -2.63
C GLY A 87 -12.70 -8.91 -2.53
N GLY A 88 -11.65 -8.35 -1.95
CA GLY A 88 -11.38 -6.92 -2.00
C GLY A 88 -11.07 -6.44 -3.42
N HIS A 89 -11.50 -5.23 -3.77
CA HIS A 89 -11.35 -4.69 -5.13
C HIS A 89 -11.35 -3.16 -5.15
N HIS A 90 -10.86 -2.54 -6.22
CA HIS A 90 -10.77 -1.07 -6.29
C HIS A 90 -9.94 -0.49 -5.14
N ASN A 91 -8.88 -1.21 -4.76
CA ASN A 91 -7.84 -0.75 -3.85
C ASN A 91 -6.72 -0.16 -4.70
N HIS A 92 -6.62 1.17 -4.69
CA HIS A 92 -5.74 1.94 -5.57
C HIS A 92 -4.62 2.53 -4.74
N HIS A 93 -3.42 2.01 -4.95
CA HIS A 93 -2.23 2.39 -4.21
C HIS A 93 -1.34 3.22 -5.14
N GLN A 94 -1.11 4.49 -4.80
CA GLN A 94 -0.38 5.43 -5.67
C GLN A 94 0.67 6.27 -4.93
N HIS A 95 1.85 6.48 -5.52
CA HIS A 95 2.92 7.33 -4.94
C HIS A 95 3.36 6.97 -3.51
N ASN A 96 3.12 5.74 -3.06
CA ASN A 96 3.59 5.29 -1.75
C ASN A 96 5.02 4.78 -1.83
N VAL A 97 5.69 4.74 -0.68
CA VAL A 97 6.98 4.09 -0.48
C VAL A 97 6.78 2.85 0.38
N TYR A 98 6.99 1.67 -0.20
CA TYR A 98 6.99 0.38 0.50
C TYR A 98 8.44 0.02 0.83
N ALA A 99 8.87 0.30 2.04
CA ALA A 99 10.22 0.03 2.52
C ALA A 99 10.31 -1.34 3.20
N TRP A 100 11.14 -2.23 2.64
CA TRP A 100 11.44 -3.58 3.14
C TRP A 100 10.24 -4.52 3.27
N VAL A 101 9.38 -4.55 2.25
CA VAL A 101 8.22 -5.44 2.16
C VAL A 101 8.62 -6.75 1.46
N THR A 102 8.04 -7.89 1.86
CA THR A 102 8.36 -9.16 1.20
C THR A 102 7.76 -9.25 -0.20
N ASN A 103 6.50 -8.87 -0.39
CA ASN A 103 5.82 -8.81 -1.69
C ASN A 103 5.08 -7.48 -1.91
N CYS A 104 5.51 -6.63 -2.83
CA CYS A 104 4.94 -5.27 -2.95
C CYS A 104 3.50 -5.21 -3.47
N TRP A 105 3.07 -6.13 -4.33
CA TRP A 105 1.69 -6.17 -4.82
C TRP A 105 1.20 -7.59 -5.07
N GLY A 106 -0.09 -7.82 -4.82
CA GLY A 106 -0.78 -9.06 -5.16
C GLY A 106 -1.35 -9.06 -6.58
N ARG A 107 -2.28 -9.98 -6.85
CA ARG A 107 -3.06 -10.04 -8.11
C ARG A 107 -4.55 -9.99 -7.76
N GLY A 108 -5.27 -8.96 -8.21
CA GLY A 108 -6.70 -8.82 -7.94
C GLY A 108 -7.39 -7.86 -8.89
N ASN A 109 -8.68 -8.13 -9.16
CA ASN A 109 -9.46 -7.39 -10.14
C ASN A 109 -9.77 -5.96 -9.65
N GLY A 110 -9.65 -4.98 -10.55
CA GLY A 110 -9.96 -3.57 -10.28
C GLY A 110 -8.98 -2.86 -9.34
N ASN A 111 -7.90 -3.51 -8.90
CA ASN A 111 -6.86 -2.91 -8.06
C ASN A 111 -5.82 -2.18 -8.89
N ALA A 112 -5.12 -1.22 -8.29
CA ALA A 112 -4.10 -0.44 -8.98
C ALA A 112 -2.86 -0.23 -8.10
N PHE A 113 -1.67 -0.41 -8.68
CA PHE A 113 -0.39 -0.14 -8.05
C PHE A 113 0.44 0.78 -8.95
N LEU A 114 0.28 2.09 -8.77
CA LEU A 114 0.70 3.10 -9.75
C LEU A 114 1.78 4.00 -9.15
N ALA A 115 2.88 4.20 -9.87
CA ALA A 115 3.92 5.16 -9.50
C ALA A 115 4.44 5.01 -8.04
N ASN A 116 4.39 3.79 -7.48
CA ASN A 116 4.89 3.51 -6.14
C ASN A 116 6.40 3.24 -6.20
N THR A 117 7.05 3.36 -5.04
CA THR A 117 8.39 2.83 -4.82
C THR A 117 8.30 1.56 -4.00
N CYS A 118 8.76 0.45 -4.56
CA CYS A 118 8.82 -0.87 -3.95
C CYS A 118 10.28 -1.19 -3.58
N ILE A 119 10.59 -1.29 -2.29
CA ILE A 119 11.89 -1.73 -1.78
C ILE A 119 11.66 -3.09 -1.12
N SER A 120 11.91 -4.16 -1.86
CA SER A 120 11.69 -5.51 -1.35
C SER A 120 12.79 -5.94 -0.40
N ASN A 121 12.45 -6.66 0.67
CA ASN A 121 13.42 -7.30 1.56
C ASN A 121 14.01 -8.62 1.00
N THR A 122 13.58 -9.05 -0.20
CA THR A 122 14.02 -10.31 -0.83
C THR A 122 15.26 -10.11 -1.70
N GLU A 123 15.97 -11.21 -2.01
CA GLU A 123 17.18 -11.16 -2.84
C GLU A 123 16.87 -11.10 -4.35
N LYS A 124 15.87 -11.87 -4.78
CA LYS A 124 15.44 -12.01 -6.18
C LYS A 124 13.91 -12.02 -6.21
N GLY A 125 13.30 -10.86 -6.40
CA GLY A 125 11.84 -10.71 -6.51
C GLY A 125 11.24 -9.83 -5.43
N GLY A 126 10.15 -10.32 -4.84
CA GLY A 126 9.37 -9.64 -3.80
C GLY A 126 8.34 -8.65 -4.33
N PHE A 127 7.77 -9.04 -5.45
CA PHE A 127 6.62 -8.46 -6.13
C PHE A 127 6.07 -9.51 -7.10
N ALA A 128 4.78 -9.46 -7.40
CA ALA A 128 4.19 -10.33 -8.42
C ALA A 128 4.58 -9.86 -9.83
N THR A 129 4.49 -10.74 -10.83
CA THR A 129 4.61 -10.30 -12.23
C THR A 129 3.45 -9.37 -12.61
N ASP A 130 3.75 -8.35 -13.41
CA ASP A 130 2.79 -7.47 -14.08
C ASP A 130 2.43 -7.98 -15.49
N CYS A 131 2.91 -9.16 -15.87
CA CYS A 131 2.52 -9.85 -17.10
C CYS A 131 1.17 -10.54 -16.89
N HIS A 132 0.29 -10.48 -17.90
CA HIS A 132 -1.02 -11.16 -17.90
C HIS A 132 -1.85 -10.89 -16.63
N LEU A 133 -1.94 -9.62 -16.24
CA LEU A 133 -2.73 -9.20 -15.09
C LEU A 133 -4.22 -9.55 -15.25
N PRO A 134 -4.94 -9.82 -14.13
CA PRO A 134 -6.39 -9.87 -14.16
C PRO A 134 -7.01 -8.63 -14.80
N ALA A 135 -8.22 -8.77 -15.34
CA ALA A 135 -8.96 -7.64 -15.90
C ALA A 135 -8.98 -6.47 -14.90
N LEU A 136 -8.84 -5.24 -15.40
CA LEU A 136 -8.85 -3.99 -14.63
C LEU A 136 -7.74 -3.82 -13.59
N MET A 137 -6.85 -4.80 -13.40
CA MET A 137 -5.67 -4.60 -12.58
C MET A 137 -4.62 -3.81 -13.36
N VAL A 138 -4.05 -2.79 -12.73
CA VAL A 138 -3.02 -1.95 -13.35
C VAL A 138 -1.80 -1.87 -12.43
N VAL A 139 -0.63 -2.16 -12.97
CA VAL A 139 0.66 -1.95 -12.30
C VAL A 139 1.58 -1.21 -13.26
N ASN A 140 1.89 0.05 -12.98
CA ASN A 140 2.71 0.87 -13.86
C ASN A 140 3.56 1.88 -13.09
N GLU A 141 4.55 2.46 -13.77
CA GLU A 141 5.44 3.51 -13.27
C GLU A 141 6.14 3.20 -11.93
N THR A 142 6.22 1.93 -11.55
CA THR A 142 6.73 1.50 -10.25
C THR A 142 8.25 1.39 -10.28
N LYS A 143 8.89 2.01 -9.29
CA LYS A 143 10.33 1.88 -9.05
C LYS A 143 10.59 0.72 -8.11
N ILE A 144 11.42 -0.22 -8.51
CA ILE A 144 11.66 -1.46 -7.78
C ILE A 144 13.13 -1.51 -7.35
N TYR A 145 13.33 -1.76 -6.07
CA TYR A 145 14.63 -2.01 -5.44
C TYR A 145 14.56 -3.34 -4.70
N ASN A 146 15.63 -4.11 -4.74
CA ASN A 146 15.80 -5.29 -3.88
C ASN A 146 17.27 -5.42 -3.50
N LYS A 147 17.65 -6.43 -2.71
CA LYS A 147 18.99 -6.45 -2.09
C LYS A 147 20.14 -6.43 -3.10
N HIS A 148 19.97 -7.07 -4.26
CA HIS A 148 21.05 -7.28 -5.23
C HIS A 148 20.74 -6.77 -6.65
N ALA A 149 19.65 -6.03 -6.85
CA ALA A 149 19.14 -5.64 -8.16
C ALA A 149 18.84 -6.84 -9.09
N LEU A 150 18.49 -7.99 -8.53
CA LEU A 150 18.27 -9.23 -9.27
C LEU A 150 16.78 -9.51 -9.40
N ILE A 151 16.33 -9.93 -10.57
CA ILE A 151 14.91 -10.18 -10.84
C ILE A 151 14.71 -11.67 -11.10
N SER A 152 13.67 -12.24 -10.50
CA SER A 152 13.23 -13.63 -10.72
C SER A 152 11.84 -13.73 -11.36
N VAL A 153 11.16 -12.59 -11.56
CA VAL A 153 9.80 -12.50 -12.11
C VAL A 153 9.79 -11.53 -13.29
N ASP A 154 8.99 -11.81 -14.30
CA ASP A 154 8.92 -10.95 -15.47
C ASP A 154 8.26 -9.60 -15.14
N VAL A 155 8.88 -8.53 -15.67
CA VAL A 155 8.36 -7.15 -15.64
C VAL A 155 8.07 -6.76 -17.09
N CYS A 156 6.80 -6.83 -17.49
CA CYS A 156 6.30 -6.61 -18.83
C CYS A 156 5.89 -5.16 -19.11
N GLU A 157 5.42 -4.41 -18.10
CA GLU A 157 4.98 -3.03 -18.30
C GLU A 157 6.23 -2.11 -18.39
N PRO A 158 6.51 -1.47 -19.55
CA PRO A 158 7.77 -0.75 -19.78
C PRO A 158 8.00 0.45 -18.85
N THR A 159 6.95 0.97 -18.23
CA THR A 159 7.05 2.06 -17.26
C THR A 159 7.54 1.58 -15.89
N ASN A 160 7.42 0.28 -15.56
CA ASN A 160 8.01 -0.31 -14.36
C ASN A 160 9.51 -0.52 -14.54
N ARG A 161 10.28 -0.20 -13.50
CA ARG A 161 11.76 -0.22 -13.60
C ARG A 161 12.38 -0.78 -12.33
N VAL A 162 13.26 -1.77 -12.51
CA VAL A 162 14.20 -2.17 -11.47
C VAL A 162 15.36 -1.20 -11.46
N VAL A 163 15.40 -0.37 -10.42
CA VAL A 163 16.32 0.76 -10.32
C VAL A 163 17.67 0.31 -9.79
N GLY A 164 17.70 -0.67 -8.86
CA GLY A 164 18.96 -1.19 -8.33
C GLY A 164 18.84 -1.96 -7.03
N GLY A 165 19.98 -2.02 -6.33
CA GLY A 165 20.10 -2.55 -4.98
C GLY A 165 19.30 -1.74 -3.96
N TRP A 166 19.28 -2.12 -2.68
CA TRP A 166 18.64 -1.29 -1.66
C TRP A 166 19.19 0.16 -1.69
N PRO A 167 18.30 1.16 -1.62
CA PRO A 167 18.73 2.56 -1.57
C PRO A 167 19.53 2.81 -0.29
N LYS A 168 20.38 3.84 -0.34
CA LYS A 168 21.08 4.31 0.86
C LYS A 168 20.07 4.90 1.84
N VAL A 169 20.45 4.96 3.12
CA VAL A 169 19.59 5.50 4.18
C VAL A 169 19.20 6.94 3.88
N GLU A 170 20.11 7.77 3.36
CA GLU A 170 19.84 9.17 3.03
C GLU A 170 18.79 9.30 1.92
N ASP A 171 18.77 8.37 0.96
CA ASP A 171 17.78 8.36 -0.11
C ASP A 171 16.42 7.88 0.41
N LEU A 172 16.40 6.90 1.32
CA LEU A 172 15.20 6.46 2.02
C LEU A 172 14.55 7.59 2.83
N VAL A 173 15.35 8.39 3.54
CA VAL A 173 14.85 9.55 4.29
C VAL A 173 14.21 10.56 3.33
N LYS A 174 14.86 10.88 2.20
CA LYS A 174 14.27 11.77 1.18
C LYS A 174 12.99 11.22 0.58
N MET A 175 12.91 9.90 0.37
CA MET A 175 11.67 9.25 -0.08
C MET A 175 10.56 9.42 0.96
N ALA A 176 10.83 9.20 2.25
CA ALA A 176 9.88 9.46 3.33
C ALA A 176 9.45 10.94 3.36
N GLU A 177 10.38 11.88 3.26
CA GLU A 177 10.10 13.32 3.21
C GLU A 177 9.27 13.74 2.01
N SER A 178 9.38 13.05 0.87
CA SER A 178 8.61 13.37 -0.31
C SER A 178 7.13 13.00 -0.21
N VAL A 179 6.78 12.04 0.66
CA VAL A 179 5.40 11.54 0.79
C VAL A 179 4.74 11.93 2.11
N LEU A 180 5.51 12.19 3.17
CA LEU A 180 4.98 12.53 4.48
C LEU A 180 4.69 14.03 4.62
N ASP A 181 3.53 14.34 5.22
CA ASP A 181 3.17 15.71 5.59
C ASP A 181 3.66 16.02 7.01
N PHE A 182 4.87 16.59 7.12
CA PHE A 182 5.48 16.97 8.40
C PHE A 182 4.97 18.31 8.97
N ARG A 183 3.89 18.89 8.44
CA ARG A 183 3.35 20.15 8.99
C ARG A 183 3.07 19.99 10.50
N PRO A 184 3.57 20.90 11.34
CA PRO A 184 3.35 20.81 12.79
C PRO A 184 1.86 20.90 13.10
N ARG A 185 1.25 19.77 13.45
CA ARG A 185 -0.12 19.73 13.96
C ARG A 185 -0.08 20.06 15.44
N ARG A 186 -0.69 21.18 15.83
CA ARG A 186 -1.00 21.41 17.25
C ARG A 186 -1.96 20.31 17.68
N LEU A 187 -1.55 19.48 18.63
CA LEU A 187 -2.46 18.57 19.29
C LEU A 187 -3.63 19.41 19.86
N PRO A 188 -4.89 18.94 19.73
CA PRO A 188 -5.99 19.58 20.41
C PRO A 188 -5.64 19.70 21.89
N GLN A 189 -5.74 20.91 22.45
CA GLN A 189 -5.61 21.03 23.89
C GLN A 189 -6.78 20.28 24.52
N LEU A 190 -6.47 19.26 25.33
CA LEU A 190 -7.46 18.60 26.15
C LEU A 190 -8.03 19.67 27.10
N LYS A 191 -9.30 20.04 26.90
CA LYS A 191 -10.03 20.81 27.90
C LYS A 191 -10.15 19.91 29.14
N ARG A 192 -9.45 20.27 30.21
CA ARG A 192 -9.61 19.67 31.53
C ARG A 192 -10.88 20.19 32.18
#